data_AF-A0A0D2ARQ7-F1
#
_entry.id   AF-A0A0D2ARQ7-F1
#
_cell.length_a   1.000
_cell.length_b   1.000
_cell.length_c   1.000
_cell.angle_alpha   90.00
_cell.angle_beta   90.00
_cell.angle_gamma   90.00
#
_symmetry.space_group_name_H-M   'P 1'
#
loop_
_entity.id
_entity.type
_entity.pdbx_description
1 polymer ?
#
loop_
_entity_poly.entity_id
_entity_poly.type
_entity_poly.pdbx_seq_one_letter_code
_entity_poly.pdbx_strand_id
1 'polypeptide(L)'
;MHIPWDTQCIHTHIYVCTRIQYSSVRVPERCSLRNPSPCARPHTDATMSTQQAPSIDFSIARNLTNFQLVELPDELVQLIAGHAGPSPVLQLKSEAESGHAVLCSSNKTFPVRSVQTSNSLFVVRPAVTRGHDPDAVPSHGIRAISSCGITLELSQSTESALPYLRKRLPEYSSRNSDVAAAAKASYEDVCSDIPLSSGEIHDAWLSICAFEEQGAIFRPTADVLLQLWRSIVTAAVAASIDMGSAFPTEDLWRSVEDEDFPRGMFDALLRRMEDPSVMSDEDNGSRSTATKRHARECAHEALTVSSRLFH
;
A
#
# COMPACT_ATOMS: atom_id res chain seq x y z
N MET A 1 2.92 -28.09 4.37
CA MET A 1 1.51 -28.01 4.78
C MET A 1 0.95 -26.79 4.06
N HIS A 2 0.33 -27.02 2.89
CA HIS A 2 -0.14 -25.99 1.98
C HIS A 2 -1.41 -25.36 2.57
N ILE A 3 -1.43 -24.05 2.74
CA ILE A 3 -2.66 -23.30 3.03
C ILE A 3 -3.24 -22.91 1.66
N PRO A 4 -4.43 -23.38 1.28
CA PRO A 4 -5.08 -22.92 0.06
C PRO A 4 -5.67 -21.54 0.32
N TRP A 5 -5.18 -20.53 -0.38
CA TRP A 5 -5.81 -19.21 -0.44
C TRP A 5 -6.77 -19.23 -1.62
N ASP A 6 -8.05 -19.41 -1.32
CA ASP A 6 -9.12 -19.25 -2.31
C ASP A 6 -9.17 -17.77 -2.71
N THR A 7 -9.10 -17.54 -4.02
CA THR A 7 -9.21 -16.23 -4.67
C THR A 7 -10.63 -15.69 -4.52
N GLN A 8 -10.90 -15.03 -3.40
CA GLN A 8 -12.00 -14.09 -3.27
C GLN A 8 -11.41 -12.77 -2.78
N CYS A 9 -11.82 -11.65 -3.37
CA CYS A 9 -11.55 -10.32 -2.84
C CYS A 9 -12.18 -10.20 -1.45
N ILE A 10 -11.45 -10.60 -0.41
CA ILE A 10 -11.89 -10.45 0.97
C ILE A 10 -11.67 -8.98 1.31
N HIS A 11 -12.76 -8.20 1.27
CA HIS A 11 -12.84 -6.91 1.96
C HIS A 11 -12.67 -7.16 3.47
N THR A 12 -11.42 -7.27 3.91
CA THR A 12 -11.11 -7.46 5.32
C THR A 12 -11.07 -6.09 5.98
N HIS A 13 -12.08 -5.79 6.78
CA HIS A 13 -12.04 -4.63 7.66
C HIS A 13 -10.92 -4.84 8.69
N ILE A 14 -9.81 -4.13 8.52
CA ILE A 14 -8.72 -4.08 9.49
C ILE A 14 -9.20 -3.23 10.67
N TYR A 15 -9.63 -3.88 11.75
CA TYR A 15 -9.91 -3.20 13.00
C TYR A 15 -8.60 -2.89 13.72
N VAL A 16 -8.10 -1.66 13.55
CA VAL A 16 -6.94 -1.18 14.31
C VAL A 16 -7.42 -0.73 15.69
N CYS A 17 -7.10 -1.53 16.72
CA CYS A 17 -7.43 -1.18 18.10
C CYS A 17 -6.41 -0.14 18.61
N THR A 18 -6.79 1.13 18.58
CA THR A 18 -5.93 2.30 18.90
C THR A 18 -5.69 2.53 20.40
N ARG A 19 -5.69 1.48 21.23
CA ARG A 19 -5.37 1.63 22.66
C ARG A 19 -4.57 0.43 23.18
N ILE A 20 -3.31 0.35 22.75
CA ILE A 20 -2.33 -0.55 23.37
C ILE A 20 -1.63 0.23 24.48
N GLN A 21 -2.12 0.11 25.72
CA GLN A 21 -1.29 0.44 26.88
C GLN A 21 -0.28 -0.70 27.05
N TYR A 22 0.99 -0.43 26.76
CA TYR A 22 2.08 -1.35 27.08
C TYR A 22 2.22 -1.45 28.60
N SER A 23 1.83 -2.59 29.17
CA SER A 23 2.28 -3.00 30.50
C SER A 23 2.87 -4.40 30.39
N SER A 24 4.20 -4.49 30.38
CA SER A 24 4.90 -5.77 30.47
C SER A 24 4.78 -6.28 31.90
N VAL A 25 3.94 -7.29 32.11
CA VAL A 25 3.89 -8.03 33.38
C VAL A 25 4.64 -9.33 33.17
N ARG A 26 5.86 -9.43 33.72
CA ARG A 26 6.56 -10.71 33.83
C ARG A 26 5.84 -11.56 34.88
N VAL A 27 5.20 -12.64 34.44
CA VAL A 27 4.72 -13.66 35.36
C VAL A 27 5.93 -14.53 35.76
N PRO A 28 6.27 -14.66 37.05
CA PRO A 28 7.34 -15.55 37.46
C PRO A 28 6.93 -17.01 37.23
N GLU A 29 7.76 -17.76 36.50
CA GLU A 29 7.62 -19.20 36.35
C GLU A 29 7.77 -19.87 37.72
N ARG A 30 6.67 -20.42 38.26
CA ARG A 30 6.64 -21.65 39.07
C ARG A 30 5.21 -21.93 39.55
N CYS A 31 4.61 -22.98 39.00
CA CYS A 31 3.70 -23.84 39.75
C CYS A 31 3.64 -25.21 39.07
N SER A 32 4.56 -26.09 39.46
CA SER A 32 4.45 -27.53 39.18
C SER A 32 3.19 -28.08 39.83
N LEU A 33 2.31 -28.66 39.01
CA LEU A 33 1.20 -29.51 39.44
C LEU A 33 1.75 -30.71 40.24
N ARG A 34 1.36 -30.84 41.51
CA ARG A 34 1.49 -32.11 42.24
C ARG A 34 0.29 -32.30 43.17
N ASN A 35 -0.37 -33.46 43.02
CA ASN A 35 -1.57 -33.90 43.72
C ASN A 35 -1.41 -33.98 45.25
N PRO A 36 -2.52 -33.92 46.02
CA PRO A 36 -2.50 -33.94 47.48
C PRO A 36 -2.67 -35.35 48.06
N SER A 37 -1.98 -35.62 49.18
CA SER A 37 -2.36 -36.68 50.14
C SER A 37 -2.27 -36.10 51.56
N PRO A 38 -3.11 -36.56 52.52
CA PRO A 38 -3.39 -35.82 53.75
C PRO A 38 -2.66 -36.42 54.97
N CYS A 39 -2.08 -35.57 55.81
CA CYS A 39 -1.74 -35.90 57.20
C CYS A 39 -1.99 -34.68 58.11
N ALA A 40 -2.52 -34.94 59.30
CA ALA A 40 -3.20 -34.00 60.18
C ALA A 40 -2.30 -33.31 61.23
N ARG A 41 -2.54 -31.99 61.43
CA ARG A 41 -2.56 -31.12 62.65
C ARG A 41 -1.33 -31.09 63.63
N PRO A 42 -1.15 -30.08 64.52
CA PRO A 42 -2.02 -28.95 64.90
C PRO A 42 -1.36 -27.54 64.96
N HIS A 43 -2.23 -26.55 65.18
CA HIS A 43 -2.07 -25.12 65.50
C HIS A 43 -0.76 -24.62 66.13
N THR A 44 -0.22 -23.54 65.55
CA THR A 44 0.23 -22.35 66.28
C THR A 44 -0.01 -21.10 65.43
N ASP A 45 -0.65 -20.10 66.03
CA ASP A 45 -0.88 -18.76 65.49
C ASP A 45 0.45 -18.11 65.09
N ALA A 46 0.59 -17.84 63.79
CA ALA A 46 1.52 -16.86 63.28
C ALA A 46 0.75 -15.97 62.31
N THR A 47 0.26 -14.83 62.82
CA THR A 47 -0.26 -13.72 62.02
C THR A 47 0.90 -13.11 61.23
N MET A 48 1.28 -13.77 60.14
CA MET A 48 2.11 -13.19 59.10
C MET A 48 1.20 -12.32 58.23
N SER A 49 1.25 -11.01 58.50
CA SER A 49 0.74 -9.99 57.59
C SER A 49 1.53 -10.08 56.28
N THR A 50 1.06 -10.91 55.36
CA THR A 50 1.46 -10.85 53.97
C THR A 50 0.68 -9.70 53.37
N GLN A 51 1.37 -8.64 52.98
CA GLN A 51 0.81 -7.69 52.01
C GLN A 51 0.48 -8.53 50.78
N GLN A 52 -0.78 -8.93 50.63
CA GLN A 52 -1.28 -9.54 49.42
C GLN A 52 -1.13 -8.47 48.34
N ALA A 53 -0.06 -8.58 47.56
CA ALA A 53 0.04 -7.85 46.32
C ALA A 53 -1.24 -8.16 45.52
N PRO A 54 -1.91 -7.14 44.95
CA PRO A 54 -3.16 -7.37 44.23
C PRO A 54 -2.90 -8.37 43.09
N SER A 55 -3.36 -9.61 43.27
CA SER A 55 -3.27 -10.65 42.26
C SER A 55 -4.37 -10.40 41.24
N ILE A 56 -3.98 -10.20 39.99
CA ILE A 56 -4.95 -10.06 38.89
C ILE A 56 -5.29 -11.46 38.39
N ASP A 57 -6.56 -11.82 38.43
CA ASP A 57 -7.03 -13.12 37.95
C ASP A 57 -6.77 -13.26 36.45
N PHE A 58 -6.11 -14.35 36.03
CA PHE A 58 -5.85 -14.66 34.63
C PHE A 58 -6.65 -15.88 34.18
N SER A 59 -7.33 -15.77 33.04
CA SER A 59 -8.09 -16.88 32.44
C SER A 59 -7.83 -16.99 30.94
N ILE A 60 -7.98 -18.19 30.38
CA ILE A 60 -7.91 -18.42 28.92
C ILE A 60 -9.33 -18.68 28.41
N ALA A 61 -9.73 -17.98 27.34
CA ALA A 61 -11.02 -18.21 26.71
C ALA A 61 -11.07 -19.63 26.12
N ARG A 62 -12.23 -20.30 26.27
CA ARG A 62 -12.44 -21.65 25.72
C ARG A 62 -12.34 -21.67 24.19
N ASN A 63 -12.79 -20.59 23.55
CA ASN A 63 -12.69 -20.39 22.11
C ASN A 63 -11.79 -19.18 21.87
N LEU A 64 -10.61 -19.43 21.32
CA LEU A 64 -9.68 -18.38 20.91
C LEU A 64 -10.12 -17.79 19.57
N THR A 65 -10.00 -16.48 19.43
CA THR A 65 -10.25 -15.75 18.18
C THR A 65 -8.96 -15.67 17.37
N ASN A 66 -9.07 -15.68 16.04
CA ASN A 66 -7.94 -15.55 15.12
C ASN A 66 -7.50 -14.09 15.04
N PHE A 67 -6.72 -13.63 16.01
CA PHE A 67 -6.03 -12.34 15.94
C PHE A 67 -4.61 -12.55 15.44
N GLN A 68 -4.18 -11.68 14.53
CA GLN A 68 -2.80 -11.57 14.10
C GLN A 68 -2.24 -10.22 14.52
N LEU A 69 -0.99 -10.22 14.97
CA LEU A 69 -0.27 -9.01 15.32
C LEU A 69 0.45 -8.49 14.09
N VAL A 70 0.29 -7.21 13.79
CA VAL A 70 0.96 -6.52 12.69
C VAL A 70 1.77 -5.37 13.28
N GLU A 71 3.05 -5.32 12.97
CA GLU A 71 3.92 -4.18 13.26
C GLU A 71 3.68 -3.09 12.21
N LEU A 72 3.28 -1.91 12.68
CA LEU A 72 2.93 -0.78 11.83
C LEU A 72 4.09 0.22 11.80
N PRO A 73 4.64 0.54 10.61
CA PRO A 73 5.58 1.63 10.43
C PRO A 73 4.96 2.97 10.86
N ASP A 74 5.79 3.90 11.34
CA ASP A 74 5.35 5.19 11.86
C ASP A 74 4.44 5.96 10.90
N GLU A 75 4.69 5.86 9.60
CA GLU A 75 3.86 6.46 8.57
C GLU A 75 2.43 5.90 8.56
N LEU A 76 2.27 4.58 8.66
CA LEU A 76 0.95 3.97 8.74
C LEU A 76 0.27 4.28 10.08
N VAL A 77 1.03 4.38 11.17
CA VAL A 77 0.49 4.83 12.46
C VAL A 77 -0.04 6.25 12.35
N GLN A 78 0.70 7.17 11.73
CA GLN A 78 0.27 8.54 11.49
C GLN A 78 -0.95 8.59 10.56
N LEU A 79 -0.98 7.75 9.52
CA LEU A 79 -2.12 7.61 8.64
C LEU A 79 -3.35 7.10 9.41
N ILE A 80 -3.21 6.10 10.26
CA ILE A 80 -4.37 5.53 10.97
C ILE A 80 -4.83 6.43 12.14
N ALA A 81 -3.89 7.02 12.88
CA ALA A 81 -4.19 7.79 14.10
C ALA A 81 -4.44 9.29 13.84
N GLY A 82 -3.86 9.85 12.77
CA GLY A 82 -3.88 11.29 12.47
C GLY A 82 -5.08 11.78 11.65
N HIS A 83 -5.99 10.89 11.22
CA HIS A 83 -7.07 11.29 10.32
C HIS A 83 -8.28 11.85 11.09
N ALA A 84 -8.63 13.10 10.79
CA ALA A 84 -9.89 13.74 11.16
C ALA A 84 -10.98 13.58 10.07
N GLY A 85 -10.66 12.90 8.97
CA GLY A 85 -11.51 12.71 7.79
C GLY A 85 -12.00 11.26 7.61
N PRO A 86 -12.39 10.85 6.39
CA PRO A 86 -12.77 9.47 6.12
C PRO A 86 -11.61 8.52 6.42
N SER A 87 -11.93 7.35 6.97
CA SER A 87 -10.93 6.35 7.35
C SER A 87 -10.04 6.00 6.15
N PRO A 88 -8.70 5.99 6.31
CA PRO A 88 -7.80 5.62 5.23
C PRO A 88 -8.07 4.20 4.75
N VAL A 89 -8.07 4.00 3.43
CA VAL A 89 -8.27 2.68 2.82
C VAL A 89 -6.91 2.00 2.69
N LEU A 90 -6.76 0.85 3.34
CA LEU A 90 -5.61 -0.02 3.21
C LEU A 90 -6.06 -1.31 2.50
N GLN A 91 -5.28 -1.74 1.49
CA GLN A 91 -5.60 -2.89 0.67
C GLN A 91 -4.54 -3.97 0.86
N LEU A 92 -4.96 -5.21 1.10
CA LEU A 92 -4.07 -6.35 1.08
C LEU A 92 -4.10 -6.96 -0.33
N LYS A 93 -2.96 -6.95 -1.02
CA LYS A 93 -2.81 -7.57 -2.34
C LYS A 93 -1.84 -8.74 -2.23
N SER A 94 -2.05 -9.75 -3.08
CA SER A 94 -1.16 -10.91 -3.17
C SER A 94 -0.99 -11.31 -4.61
N GLU A 95 0.23 -11.66 -5.00
CA GLU A 95 0.48 -12.23 -6.31
C GLU A 95 0.35 -13.77 -6.22
N ALA A 96 -0.51 -14.33 -7.08
CA ALA A 96 -0.89 -15.75 -7.01
C ALA A 96 0.31 -16.70 -7.17
N GLU A 97 1.33 -16.30 -7.93
CA GLU A 97 2.48 -17.15 -8.26
C GLU A 97 3.60 -17.08 -7.20
N SER A 98 3.81 -15.92 -6.58
CA SER A 98 4.94 -15.71 -5.68
C SER A 98 4.59 -16.00 -4.21
N GLY A 99 3.31 -16.03 -3.87
CA GLY A 99 2.86 -16.26 -2.49
C GLY A 99 3.24 -15.13 -1.53
N HIS A 100 3.70 -14.00 -2.05
CA HIS A 100 3.99 -12.79 -1.30
C HIS A 100 2.74 -11.92 -1.22
N ALA A 101 2.48 -11.40 -0.02
CA ALA A 101 1.42 -10.45 0.23
C ALA A 101 2.02 -9.07 0.52
N VAL A 102 1.32 -8.03 0.08
CA VAL A 102 1.69 -6.63 0.30
C VAL A 102 0.49 -5.89 0.89
N LEU A 103 0.76 -4.94 1.78
CA LEU A 103 -0.21 -3.98 2.25
C LEU A 103 0.01 -2.67 1.49
N CYS A 104 -1.01 -2.22 0.77
CA CYS A 104 -0.98 -0.98 0.01
C CYS A 104 -1.77 0.10 0.73
N SER A 105 -1.17 1.28 0.84
CA SER A 105 -1.89 2.54 1.02
C SER A 105 -2.27 3.12 -0.35
N SER A 106 -2.73 4.37 -0.42
CA SER A 106 -3.04 5.03 -1.70
C SER A 106 -1.83 5.20 -2.61
N ASN A 107 -0.63 5.35 -2.05
CA ASN A 107 0.59 5.72 -2.79
C ASN A 107 1.85 4.97 -2.38
N LYS A 108 1.76 4.03 -1.43
CA LYS A 108 2.91 3.27 -0.95
C LYS A 108 2.57 1.81 -0.73
N THR A 109 3.52 0.96 -1.05
CA THR A 109 3.44 -0.49 -0.83
C THR A 109 4.34 -0.95 0.30
N PHE A 110 3.81 -1.83 1.14
CA PHE A 110 4.52 -2.43 2.27
C PHE A 110 4.49 -3.97 2.19
N PRO A 111 5.60 -4.64 1.80
CA PRO A 111 5.65 -6.09 1.79
C PRO A 111 5.44 -6.69 3.18
N VAL A 112 4.61 -7.72 3.26
CA VAL A 112 4.26 -8.40 4.52
C VAL A 112 5.22 -9.55 4.76
N ARG A 113 5.95 -9.50 5.87
CA ARG A 113 6.86 -10.56 6.32
C ARG A 113 6.31 -11.24 7.56
N SER A 114 6.24 -12.57 7.55
CA SER A 114 5.87 -13.36 8.73
C SER A 114 7.10 -13.69 9.55
N VAL A 115 7.05 -13.43 10.86
CA VAL A 115 8.11 -13.71 11.81
C VAL A 115 7.57 -14.58 12.93
N GLN A 116 8.19 -15.74 13.10
CA GLN A 116 7.87 -16.65 14.20
C GLN A 116 8.58 -16.22 15.47
N THR A 117 7.86 -16.29 16.58
CA THR A 117 8.43 -16.00 17.90
C THR A 117 8.41 -17.28 18.73
N SER A 118 9.50 -17.54 19.45
CA SER A 118 9.56 -18.62 20.46
C SER A 118 8.84 -18.25 21.76
N ASN A 119 8.42 -16.99 21.90
CA ASN A 119 7.71 -16.50 23.07
C ASN A 119 6.21 -16.76 22.94
N SER A 120 5.56 -17.07 24.07
CA SER A 120 4.11 -17.17 24.13
C SER A 120 3.49 -15.77 24.25
N LEU A 121 2.91 -15.26 23.17
CA LEU A 121 2.20 -13.98 23.16
C LEU A 121 0.69 -14.21 23.20
N PHE A 122 0.01 -13.57 24.16
CA PHE A 122 -1.44 -13.64 24.27
C PHE A 122 -2.05 -12.26 24.05
N VAL A 123 -3.05 -12.20 23.17
CA VAL A 123 -3.95 -11.03 23.13
C VAL A 123 -4.95 -11.20 24.25
N VAL A 124 -5.00 -10.21 25.13
CA VAL A 124 -5.85 -10.23 26.31
C VAL A 124 -6.88 -9.12 26.28
N ARG A 125 -8.01 -9.33 26.94
CA ARG A 125 -9.00 -8.29 27.22
C ARG A 125 -9.36 -8.27 28.71
N PRO A 126 -9.77 -7.12 29.26
CA PRO A 126 -10.35 -7.06 30.60
C PRO A 126 -11.53 -8.03 30.71
N ALA A 127 -11.62 -8.73 31.83
CA ALA A 127 -12.71 -9.65 32.13
C ALA A 127 -13.16 -9.51 33.57
N VAL A 128 -14.45 -9.73 33.82
CA VAL A 128 -14.96 -9.87 35.18
C VAL A 128 -15.08 -11.36 35.47
N THR A 129 -14.37 -11.81 36.48
CA THR A 129 -14.41 -13.18 36.99
C THR A 129 -15.41 -13.24 38.14
N ARG A 130 -16.40 -14.13 38.03
CA ARG A 130 -17.26 -14.48 39.17
C ARG A 130 -16.66 -15.72 39.81
N GLY A 131 -16.47 -15.67 41.12
CA GLY A 131 -16.07 -16.83 41.89
C GLY A 131 -17.07 -17.99 41.73
N HIS A 132 -16.67 -19.18 42.14
CA HIS A 132 -17.56 -20.35 42.14
C HIS A 132 -18.68 -20.25 43.18
N ASP A 133 -18.53 -19.33 44.14
CA ASP A 133 -19.50 -19.01 45.19
C ASP A 133 -20.51 -17.96 44.66
N PRO A 134 -21.82 -18.23 44.71
CA PRO A 134 -22.86 -17.29 44.27
C PRO A 134 -22.85 -15.95 45.03
N ASP A 135 -22.27 -15.89 46.24
CA ASP A 135 -22.17 -14.68 47.05
C ASP A 135 -20.80 -13.97 46.93
N ALA A 136 -19.87 -14.51 46.13
CA ALA A 136 -18.57 -13.88 45.93
C ALA A 136 -18.67 -12.60 45.09
N VAL A 137 -18.03 -11.53 45.59
CA VAL A 137 -17.88 -10.27 44.86
C VAL A 137 -17.13 -10.53 43.54
N PRO A 138 -17.65 -10.08 42.39
CA PRO A 138 -16.95 -10.23 41.12
C PRO A 138 -15.56 -9.57 41.17
N SER A 139 -14.52 -10.33 40.83
CA SER A 139 -13.15 -9.82 40.72
C SER A 139 -12.87 -9.32 39.31
N HIS A 140 -12.05 -8.28 39.20
CA HIS A 140 -11.51 -7.83 37.92
C HIS A 140 -10.29 -8.67 37.57
N GLY A 141 -10.30 -9.24 36.37
CA GLY A 141 -9.23 -10.08 35.84
C GLY A 141 -8.94 -9.76 34.37
N ILE A 142 -8.05 -10.57 33.81
CA ILE A 142 -7.63 -10.50 32.42
C ILE A 142 -7.94 -11.85 31.78
N ARG A 143 -8.49 -11.83 30.57
CA ARG A 143 -8.76 -13.04 29.80
C ARG A 143 -7.99 -13.05 28.49
N ALA A 144 -7.18 -14.07 28.26
CA ALA A 144 -6.57 -14.34 26.97
C ALA A 144 -7.66 -14.77 25.97
N ILE A 145 -7.72 -14.06 24.85
CA ILE A 145 -8.68 -14.29 23.75
C ILE A 145 -7.99 -14.80 22.49
N SER A 146 -6.66 -14.68 22.39
CA SER A 146 -5.88 -15.25 21.30
C SER A 146 -4.48 -15.61 21.77
N SER A 147 -3.85 -16.55 21.07
CA SER A 147 -2.44 -16.88 21.19
C SER A 147 -1.78 -16.64 19.85
N CYS A 148 -0.73 -15.81 19.82
CA CYS A 148 -0.07 -15.38 18.60
C CYS A 148 1.35 -15.96 18.58
N GLY A 149 1.58 -16.99 17.75
CA GLY A 149 2.92 -17.54 17.51
C GLY A 149 3.68 -16.85 16.36
N ILE A 150 2.99 -15.99 15.61
CA ILE A 150 3.48 -15.29 14.44
C ILE A 150 3.13 -13.80 14.59
N THR A 151 4.10 -12.95 14.28
CA THR A 151 3.93 -11.51 14.08
C THR A 151 4.16 -11.19 12.61
N LEU A 152 3.39 -10.27 12.07
CA LEU A 152 3.56 -9.74 10.72
C LEU A 152 4.33 -8.43 10.81
N GLU A 153 5.39 -8.30 10.03
CA GLU A 153 6.18 -7.09 9.90
C GLU A 153 5.95 -6.46 8.52
N LEU A 154 6.01 -5.14 8.48
CA LEU A 154 5.84 -4.34 7.27
C LEU A 154 7.12 -3.53 7.03
N SER A 155 7.73 -3.72 5.87
CA SER A 155 8.81 -2.85 5.37
C SER A 155 8.30 -1.98 4.24
N GLN A 156 8.90 -0.82 3.99
CA GLN A 156 8.53 -0.02 2.80
C GLN A 156 9.17 -0.65 1.55
N SER A 157 8.40 -0.81 0.48
CA SER A 157 8.94 -1.25 -0.81
C SER A 157 9.72 -0.14 -1.51
N THR A 158 10.75 -0.53 -2.25
CA THR A 158 11.48 0.33 -3.20
C THR A 158 11.27 -0.13 -4.65
N GLU A 159 10.36 -1.07 -4.84
CA GLU A 159 10.10 -1.68 -6.13
C GLU A 159 9.33 -0.74 -7.06
N SER A 160 9.74 -0.70 -8.32
CA SER A 160 9.06 0.09 -9.35
C SER A 160 7.96 -0.74 -10.02
N ALA A 161 6.84 -0.10 -10.37
CA ALA A 161 5.79 -0.73 -11.19
C ALA A 161 6.19 -0.92 -12.67
N LEU A 162 7.28 -0.29 -13.13
CA LEU A 162 7.73 -0.33 -14.53
C LEU A 162 7.94 -1.75 -15.11
N PRO A 163 8.62 -2.70 -14.41
CA PRO A 163 8.82 -4.04 -14.94
C PRO A 163 7.51 -4.80 -15.13
N TYR A 164 6.57 -4.64 -14.19
CA TYR A 164 5.23 -5.24 -14.26
C TYR A 164 4.46 -4.71 -15.46
N LEU A 165 4.47 -3.39 -15.65
CA LEU A 165 3.80 -2.76 -16.78
C LEU A 165 4.44 -3.17 -18.12
N ARG A 166 5.77 -3.17 -18.24
CA ARG A 166 6.45 -3.58 -19.48
C ARG A 166 6.19 -5.04 -19.86
N LYS A 167 6.01 -5.92 -18.88
CA LYS A 167 5.67 -7.34 -19.08
C LYS A 167 4.22 -7.51 -19.57
N ARG A 168 3.30 -6.66 -19.11
CA ARG A 168 1.85 -6.77 -19.39
C ARG A 168 1.41 -5.99 -20.63
N LEU A 169 1.99 -4.81 -20.86
CA LEU A 169 1.54 -3.90 -21.90
C LEU A 169 2.25 -4.21 -23.23
N PRO A 170 1.49 -4.52 -24.30
CA PRO A 170 2.05 -4.63 -25.65
C PRO A 170 2.57 -3.27 -26.15
N GLU A 171 3.60 -3.33 -27.00
CA GLU A 171 4.16 -2.13 -27.63
C GLU A 171 3.28 -1.63 -28.78
N TYR A 172 2.97 -0.34 -28.78
CA TYR A 172 2.33 0.36 -29.88
C TYR A 172 3.42 0.99 -30.76
N SER A 173 3.72 0.36 -31.87
CA SER A 173 4.83 0.71 -32.78
C SER A 173 4.39 1.42 -34.06
N SER A 174 3.12 1.30 -34.43
CA SER A 174 2.60 1.96 -35.63
C SER A 174 1.10 2.22 -35.51
N ARG A 175 0.64 3.13 -36.39
CA ARG A 175 -0.77 3.48 -36.61
C ARG A 175 -1.66 2.26 -36.91
N ASN A 176 -1.07 1.18 -37.44
CA ASN A 176 -1.71 -0.11 -37.72
C ASN A 176 -1.33 -1.21 -36.73
N SER A 177 -0.87 -0.87 -35.52
CA SER A 177 -0.75 -1.92 -34.50
C SER A 177 -2.11 -2.60 -34.35
N ASP A 178 -2.12 -3.94 -34.39
CA ASP A 178 -3.36 -4.72 -34.39
C ASP A 178 -4.05 -4.60 -33.03
N VAL A 179 -4.74 -3.47 -32.81
CA VAL A 179 -5.55 -3.20 -31.63
C VAL A 179 -6.61 -4.28 -31.42
N ALA A 180 -7.07 -4.89 -32.51
CA ALA A 180 -8.00 -6.01 -32.50
C ALA A 180 -7.37 -7.34 -32.01
N ALA A 181 -6.05 -7.50 -32.14
CA ALA A 181 -5.34 -8.69 -31.66
C ALA A 181 -4.89 -8.54 -30.19
N ALA A 182 -4.88 -7.32 -29.66
CA ALA A 182 -4.53 -7.06 -28.27
C ALA A 182 -5.59 -7.65 -27.33
N ALA A 183 -5.13 -8.25 -26.23
CA ALA A 183 -6.03 -8.74 -25.20
C ALA A 183 -6.78 -7.57 -24.57
N LYS A 184 -8.10 -7.72 -24.42
CA LYS A 184 -8.91 -6.73 -23.74
C LYS A 184 -8.55 -6.73 -22.26
N ALA A 185 -8.16 -5.56 -21.77
CA ALA A 185 -7.81 -5.30 -20.40
C ALA A 185 -8.05 -3.82 -20.13
N SER A 186 -8.45 -3.50 -18.90
CA SER A 186 -8.58 -2.14 -18.42
C SER A 186 -7.43 -1.77 -17.49
N TYR A 187 -7.25 -0.47 -17.26
CA TYR A 187 -6.35 0.02 -16.22
C TYR A 187 -6.64 -0.60 -14.83
N GLU A 188 -7.91 -0.84 -14.50
CA GLU A 188 -8.33 -1.40 -13.22
C GLU A 188 -7.91 -2.88 -13.06
N ASP A 189 -7.96 -3.65 -14.16
CA ASP A 189 -7.49 -5.04 -14.19
C ASP A 189 -5.98 -5.11 -13.92
N VAL A 190 -5.21 -4.19 -14.52
CA VAL A 190 -3.77 -4.06 -14.28
C VAL A 190 -3.49 -3.70 -12.83
N CYS A 191 -4.24 -2.75 -12.27
CA CYS A 191 -4.08 -2.33 -10.88
C CYS A 191 -4.38 -3.45 -9.87
N SER A 192 -5.35 -4.30 -10.19
CA SER A 192 -5.78 -5.41 -9.32
C SER A 192 -4.74 -6.52 -9.25
N ASP A 193 -4.03 -6.75 -10.34
CA ASP A 193 -3.09 -7.88 -10.41
C ASP A 193 -1.65 -7.53 -10.01
N ILE A 194 -1.25 -6.25 -10.07
CA ILE A 194 0.10 -5.83 -9.67
C ILE A 194 0.15 -5.67 -8.14
N PRO A 195 1.11 -6.30 -7.44
CA PRO A 195 1.27 -6.21 -6.00
C PRO A 195 1.92 -4.87 -5.58
N LEU A 196 1.37 -3.75 -6.06
CA LEU A 196 1.80 -2.39 -5.72
C LEU A 196 0.57 -1.49 -5.48
N SER A 197 0.81 -0.32 -4.90
CA SER A 197 -0.23 0.67 -4.65
C SER A 197 -0.73 1.27 -5.96
N SER A 198 -1.98 1.73 -5.97
CA SER A 198 -2.56 2.39 -7.14
C SER A 198 -1.77 3.63 -7.55
N GLY A 199 -1.22 4.39 -6.59
CA GLY A 199 -0.37 5.55 -6.86
C GLY A 199 0.92 5.16 -7.57
N GLU A 200 1.68 4.19 -7.06
CA GLU A 200 2.94 3.75 -7.70
C GLU A 200 2.71 3.18 -9.11
N ILE A 201 1.60 2.48 -9.31
CA ILE A 201 1.19 1.97 -10.63
C ILE A 201 0.82 3.12 -11.56
N HIS A 202 0.08 4.10 -11.07
CA HIS A 202 -0.33 5.28 -11.83
C HIS A 202 0.87 6.12 -12.27
N ASP A 203 1.80 6.40 -11.35
CA ASP A 203 3.00 7.16 -11.65
C ASP A 203 3.84 6.45 -12.72
N ALA A 204 4.00 5.12 -12.59
CA ALA A 204 4.69 4.33 -13.59
C ALA A 204 3.95 4.30 -14.94
N TRP A 205 2.61 4.25 -14.93
CA TRP A 205 1.75 4.30 -16.12
C TRP A 205 1.97 5.61 -16.90
N LEU A 206 1.96 6.75 -16.21
CA LEU A 206 2.28 8.06 -16.78
C LEU A 206 3.72 8.11 -17.30
N SER A 207 4.66 7.52 -16.54
CA SER A 207 6.09 7.49 -16.90
C SER A 207 6.42 6.64 -18.14
N ILE A 208 5.46 5.92 -18.72
CA ILE A 208 5.64 5.24 -20.01
C ILE A 208 4.63 5.69 -21.07
N CYS A 209 3.89 6.77 -20.80
CA CYS A 209 2.76 7.23 -21.62
C CYS A 209 1.80 6.08 -21.96
N ALA A 210 1.55 5.16 -21.03
CA ALA A 210 0.61 4.09 -21.26
C ALA A 210 -0.80 4.67 -21.45
N PHE A 211 -1.59 4.01 -22.29
CA PHE A 211 -2.94 4.45 -22.61
C PHE A 211 -3.86 3.28 -22.88
N GLU A 212 -5.16 3.54 -22.75
CA GLU A 212 -6.22 2.60 -23.08
C GLU A 212 -6.91 3.05 -24.37
N GLU A 213 -7.11 2.12 -25.30
CA GLU A 213 -7.77 2.35 -26.58
C GLU A 213 -8.65 1.14 -26.88
N GLN A 214 -9.95 1.37 -27.13
CA GLN A 214 -10.93 0.33 -27.47
C GLN A 214 -10.98 -0.86 -26.49
N GLY A 215 -10.71 -0.61 -25.20
CA GLY A 215 -10.69 -1.63 -24.14
C GLY A 215 -9.45 -2.53 -24.16
N ALA A 216 -8.37 -2.09 -24.82
CA ALA A 216 -7.05 -2.68 -24.73
C ALA A 216 -6.05 -1.64 -24.24
N ILE A 217 -4.98 -2.11 -23.59
CA ILE A 217 -3.93 -1.26 -23.02
C ILE A 217 -2.66 -1.35 -23.84
N PHE A 218 -1.97 -0.24 -24.00
CA PHE A 218 -0.76 -0.17 -24.81
C PHE A 218 0.30 0.72 -24.15
N ARG A 219 1.56 0.41 -24.46
CA ARG A 219 2.68 1.33 -24.24
C ARG A 219 3.26 1.76 -25.59
N PRO A 220 3.33 3.04 -25.91
CA PRO A 220 3.90 3.49 -27.17
C PRO A 220 5.42 3.30 -27.20
N THR A 221 5.96 3.07 -28.40
CA THR A 221 7.42 3.13 -28.60
C THR A 221 7.89 4.57 -28.58
N ALA A 222 9.18 4.78 -28.26
CA ALA A 222 9.77 6.11 -28.26
C ALA A 222 9.66 6.80 -29.63
N ASP A 223 9.76 6.04 -30.71
CA ASP A 223 9.63 6.56 -32.08
C ASP A 223 8.23 7.13 -32.34
N VAL A 224 7.16 6.40 -31.98
CA VAL A 224 5.79 6.88 -32.15
C VAL A 224 5.51 8.10 -31.27
N LEU A 225 6.01 8.12 -30.03
CA LEU A 225 5.90 9.29 -29.16
C LEU A 225 6.55 10.53 -29.77
N LEU A 226 7.74 10.37 -30.38
CA LEU A 226 8.44 11.47 -31.05
C LEU A 226 7.69 11.94 -32.31
N GLN A 227 7.11 11.02 -33.08
CA GLN A 227 6.29 11.36 -34.24
C GLN A 227 5.05 12.15 -33.83
N LEU A 228 4.34 11.69 -32.79
CA LEU A 228 3.20 12.40 -32.23
C LEU A 228 3.61 13.79 -31.73
N TRP A 229 4.67 13.90 -30.94
CA TRP A 229 5.13 15.19 -30.43
C TRP A 229 5.51 16.16 -31.55
N ARG A 230 6.21 15.67 -32.58
CA ARG A 230 6.56 16.46 -33.76
C ARG A 230 5.30 16.95 -34.49
N SER A 231 4.28 16.10 -34.61
CA SER A 231 3.00 16.48 -35.21
C SER A 231 2.32 17.58 -34.39
N ILE A 232 2.23 17.42 -33.06
CA ILE A 232 1.68 18.44 -32.13
C ILE A 232 2.38 19.78 -32.30
N VAL A 233 3.72 19.81 -32.29
CA VAL A 233 4.47 21.06 -32.42
C VAL A 233 4.27 21.69 -33.79
N THR A 234 4.28 20.90 -34.86
CA THR A 234 4.09 21.40 -36.23
C THR A 234 2.69 22.00 -36.40
N ALA A 235 1.67 21.30 -35.89
CA ALA A 235 0.28 21.73 -35.92
C ALA A 235 0.04 23.00 -35.08
N ALA A 236 0.64 23.07 -33.89
CA ALA A 236 0.57 24.26 -33.04
C ALA A 236 1.18 25.49 -33.71
N VAL A 237 2.34 25.34 -34.38
CA VAL A 237 2.97 26.43 -35.13
C VAL A 237 2.10 26.87 -36.32
N ALA A 238 1.54 25.91 -37.07
CA ALA A 238 0.67 26.21 -38.21
C ALA A 238 -0.62 26.92 -37.79
N ALA A 239 -1.22 26.50 -36.67
CA ALA A 239 -2.43 27.09 -36.11
C ALA A 239 -2.17 28.34 -35.25
N SER A 240 -0.91 28.76 -35.10
CA SER A 240 -0.49 29.87 -34.21
C SER A 240 -0.97 29.71 -32.76
N ILE A 241 -0.96 28.47 -32.26
CA ILE A 241 -1.32 28.13 -30.87
C ILE A 241 -0.13 28.42 -29.96
N ASP A 242 -0.32 29.28 -28.96
CA ASP A 242 0.68 29.55 -27.93
C ASP A 242 0.68 28.46 -26.86
N MET A 243 1.63 27.52 -26.96
CA MET A 243 1.82 26.44 -25.98
C MET A 243 2.46 26.90 -24.66
N GLY A 244 2.91 28.17 -24.56
CA GLY A 244 3.65 28.67 -23.40
C GLY A 244 2.81 29.36 -22.33
N SER A 245 1.56 29.75 -22.64
CA SER A 245 0.71 30.54 -21.73
C SER A 245 -0.54 29.81 -21.24
N ALA A 246 -1.14 29.00 -22.11
CA ALA A 246 -2.20 28.06 -21.81
C ALA A 246 -1.96 26.83 -22.67
N PHE A 247 -2.24 25.63 -22.17
CA PHE A 247 -2.11 24.39 -22.94
C PHE A 247 -3.53 24.02 -23.43
N PRO A 248 -4.01 24.53 -24.59
CA PRO A 248 -5.37 24.24 -25.06
C PRO A 248 -5.41 22.84 -25.65
N THR A 249 -5.59 21.84 -24.78
CA THR A 249 -5.61 20.41 -25.12
C THR A 249 -6.54 20.08 -26.29
N GLU A 250 -7.75 20.65 -26.30
CA GLU A 250 -8.74 20.40 -27.36
C GLU A 250 -8.37 21.03 -28.70
N ASP A 251 -7.76 22.22 -28.70
CA ASP A 251 -7.35 22.89 -29.94
C ASP A 251 -6.12 22.22 -30.55
N LEU A 252 -5.21 21.74 -29.70
CA LEU A 252 -4.07 20.91 -30.10
C LEU A 252 -4.55 19.57 -30.68
N TRP A 253 -5.51 18.91 -30.03
CA TRP A 253 -6.08 17.66 -30.55
C TRP A 253 -6.70 17.86 -31.94
N ARG A 254 -7.56 18.88 -32.11
CA ARG A 254 -8.19 19.20 -33.40
C ARG A 254 -7.20 19.45 -34.53
N SER A 255 -6.00 19.92 -34.19
CA SER A 255 -4.96 20.22 -35.18
C SER A 255 -4.16 18.97 -35.59
N VAL A 256 -4.30 17.85 -34.86
CA VAL A 256 -3.57 16.59 -35.06
C VAL A 256 -4.52 15.41 -35.33
N GLU A 257 -5.84 15.60 -35.20
CA GLU A 257 -6.85 14.55 -35.35
C GLU A 257 -6.79 13.84 -36.72
N ASP A 258 -6.42 14.55 -37.79
CA ASP A 258 -6.27 14.00 -39.14
C ASP A 258 -5.04 13.07 -39.31
N GLU A 259 -4.20 12.96 -38.29
CA GLU A 259 -3.00 12.11 -38.28
C GLU A 259 -3.26 10.73 -37.65
N ASP A 260 -4.52 10.30 -37.52
CA ASP A 260 -4.96 8.96 -37.06
C ASP A 260 -4.25 8.42 -35.79
N PHE A 261 -3.72 9.30 -34.93
CA PHE A 261 -3.15 8.86 -33.66
C PHE A 261 -4.27 8.54 -32.67
N PRO A 262 -4.11 7.55 -31.77
CA PRO A 262 -5.09 7.33 -30.71
C PRO A 262 -5.16 8.54 -29.77
N ARG A 263 -6.37 9.01 -29.47
CA ARG A 263 -6.56 10.12 -28.53
C ARG A 263 -6.00 9.80 -27.14
N GLY A 264 -6.13 8.55 -26.71
CA GLY A 264 -5.58 8.09 -25.43
C GLY A 264 -4.05 8.31 -25.35
N MET A 265 -3.33 8.12 -26.46
CA MET A 265 -1.89 8.34 -26.52
C MET A 265 -1.52 9.83 -26.47
N PHE A 266 -2.29 10.67 -27.17
CA PHE A 266 -2.16 12.13 -27.10
C PHE A 266 -2.32 12.62 -25.66
N ASP A 267 -3.41 12.23 -25.00
CA ASP A 267 -3.67 12.63 -23.62
C ASP A 267 -2.58 12.11 -22.67
N ALA A 268 -2.10 10.88 -22.86
CA ALA A 268 -1.03 10.31 -22.03
C ALA A 268 0.29 11.07 -22.16
N LEU A 269 0.66 11.49 -23.37
CA LEU A 269 1.84 12.32 -23.60
C LEU A 269 1.72 13.69 -22.93
N LEU A 270 0.55 14.33 -23.01
CA LEU A 270 0.32 15.63 -22.37
C LEU A 270 0.39 15.52 -20.84
N ARG A 271 -0.27 14.53 -20.24
CA ARG A 271 -0.20 14.29 -18.79
C ARG A 271 1.23 14.07 -18.30
N ARG A 272 2.06 13.37 -19.08
CA ARG A 272 3.49 13.22 -18.76
C ARG A 272 4.22 14.55 -18.74
N MET A 273 3.92 15.46 -19.67
CA MET A 273 4.57 16.78 -19.72
C MET A 273 4.08 17.75 -18.64
N GLU A 274 2.85 17.55 -18.16
CA GLU A 274 2.31 18.28 -17.02
C GLU A 274 2.92 17.85 -15.69
N ASP A 275 3.52 16.66 -15.62
CA ASP A 275 4.10 16.10 -14.40
C ASP A 275 5.49 16.72 -14.09
N PRO A 276 5.62 17.51 -13.01
CA PRO A 276 6.89 18.11 -12.62
C PRO A 276 7.89 17.10 -12.02
N SER A 277 7.51 15.84 -11.80
CA SER A 277 8.36 14.84 -11.11
C SER A 277 9.31 14.05 -12.03
N VAL A 278 9.18 14.17 -13.36
CA VAL A 278 9.91 13.33 -14.33
C VAL A 278 11.31 13.87 -14.70
N MET A 279 11.80 14.92 -14.03
CA MET A 279 13.11 15.55 -14.33
C MET A 279 14.01 15.76 -13.11
N SER A 280 13.87 14.96 -12.05
CA SER A 280 14.84 14.99 -10.94
C SER A 280 15.97 13.99 -11.18
N ASP A 281 17.00 14.41 -11.92
CA ASP A 281 18.35 14.00 -11.57
C ASP A 281 18.64 14.57 -10.16
N GLU A 282 19.32 13.76 -9.35
CA GLU A 282 19.64 13.98 -7.94
C GLU A 282 20.03 15.44 -7.61
N ASP A 283 19.15 16.21 -6.95
CA ASP A 283 19.61 17.11 -5.90
C ASP A 283 18.52 17.50 -4.90
N ASN A 284 18.95 17.58 -3.65
CA ASN A 284 18.17 17.80 -2.45
C ASN A 284 17.82 19.28 -2.27
N GLY A 285 16.55 19.58 -2.03
CA GLY A 285 16.18 20.73 -1.20
C GLY A 285 15.34 21.84 -1.85
N SER A 286 14.12 21.96 -1.33
CA SER A 286 13.32 23.19 -1.19
C SER A 286 12.61 23.81 -2.41
N ARG A 287 11.30 24.01 -2.15
CA ARG A 287 10.47 25.19 -2.46
C ARG A 287 9.78 25.28 -3.83
N SER A 288 8.51 24.86 -3.80
CA SER A 288 7.31 25.68 -4.08
C SER A 288 7.63 27.11 -4.55
N THR A 289 7.53 27.33 -5.87
CA THR A 289 7.32 28.59 -6.65
C THR A 289 7.94 28.52 -8.06
N ALA A 290 8.60 27.41 -8.45
CA ALA A 290 9.24 27.24 -9.75
C ALA A 290 8.29 27.02 -10.96
N THR A 291 7.00 26.75 -10.72
CA THR A 291 6.07 26.17 -11.70
C THR A 291 5.82 27.00 -12.97
N LYS A 292 6.04 28.32 -12.95
CA LYS A 292 5.84 29.19 -14.14
C LYS A 292 7.12 29.60 -14.87
N ARG A 293 8.27 29.52 -14.21
CA ARG A 293 9.57 29.82 -14.84
C ARG A 293 10.14 28.58 -15.53
N HIS A 294 9.86 27.41 -14.96
CA HIS A 294 10.41 26.15 -15.43
C HIS A 294 9.75 25.64 -16.72
N ALA A 295 8.44 25.81 -16.92
CA ALA A 295 7.79 25.49 -18.21
C ALA A 295 8.37 26.31 -19.39
N ARG A 296 8.80 27.56 -19.12
CA ARG A 296 9.50 28.42 -20.09
C ARG A 296 10.93 27.95 -20.36
N GLU A 297 11.63 27.46 -19.35
CA GLU A 297 12.96 26.87 -19.50
C GLU A 297 12.89 25.51 -20.22
N CYS A 298 11.91 24.65 -19.92
CA CYS A 298 11.71 23.37 -20.60
C CYS A 298 11.33 23.52 -22.09
N ALA A 299 10.52 24.52 -22.46
CA ALA A 299 10.26 24.83 -23.86
C ALA A 299 11.54 25.29 -24.58
N HIS A 300 12.39 26.06 -23.91
CA HIS A 300 13.68 26.51 -24.45
C HIS A 300 14.71 25.36 -24.51
N GLU A 301 14.70 24.44 -23.55
CA GLU A 301 15.59 23.29 -23.50
C GLU A 301 15.16 22.19 -24.48
N ALA A 302 13.87 21.95 -24.69
CA ALA A 302 13.38 21.06 -25.75
C ALA A 302 13.77 21.55 -27.15
N LEU A 303 13.76 22.88 -27.37
CA LEU A 303 14.29 23.51 -28.59
C LEU A 303 15.82 23.37 -28.68
N THR A 304 16.54 23.37 -27.55
CA THR A 304 18.01 23.26 -27.50
C THR A 304 18.50 21.81 -27.63
N VAL A 305 17.78 20.83 -27.07
CA VAL A 305 18.00 19.39 -27.23
C VAL A 305 17.72 18.96 -28.67
N SER A 306 16.70 19.55 -29.30
CA SER A 306 16.50 19.42 -30.74
C SER A 306 17.74 19.92 -31.50
N SER A 307 18.35 21.04 -31.14
CA SER A 307 19.59 21.51 -31.81
C SER A 307 20.84 20.64 -31.54
N ARG A 308 20.91 19.88 -30.45
CA ARG A 308 22.05 18.99 -30.14
C ARG A 308 21.94 17.59 -30.73
N LEU A 309 20.74 17.19 -31.15
CA LEU A 309 20.49 15.94 -31.88
C LEU A 309 20.68 16.09 -33.40
N PHE A 310 20.97 17.29 -33.90
CA PHE A 310 21.23 17.60 -35.32
C PHE A 310 22.71 17.90 -35.64
N HIS A 311 23.64 17.47 -34.79
CA HIS A 311 25.06 17.35 -35.12
C HIS A 311 25.62 15.96 -34.76
#